data_AF-A0A3S4CLX0-F1
#
_entry.id   AF-A0A3S4CLX0-F1
#
_cell.length_a   1.000
_cell.length_b   1.000
_cell.length_c   1.000
_cell.angle_alpha   90.00
_cell.angle_beta   90.00
_cell.angle_gamma   90.00
#
_symmetry.space_group_name_H-M   'P 1'
#
loop_
_entity.id
_entity.type
_entity.pdbx_description
1 polymer ?
#
loop_
_entity_poly.entity_id
_entity_poly.type
_entity_poly.pdbx_seq_one_letter_code
_entity_poly.pdbx_strand_id
1 'polypeptide(L)'
;MGWTSGTDTAHQVELTFPSLDAAIRHAERLGIAYEVHLPPGEAEARRRAQTAERQRHAHAARLRRFSDRTLDRLGLGQHRDAYRDALASPADSDREGAAPMEVARDTSLPLDVRRSILMNMAFNEYLQDQATSEGMPEHHRQSRLDQVETALRALEGARDQQQVA
;
A
#
# COMPACT_ATOMS: atom_id res chain seq x y z
N MET A 1 -38.93 -41.02 29.20
CA MET A 1 -37.67 -40.89 29.94
C MET A 1 -36.53 -41.26 28.99
N GLY A 2 -36.14 -40.35 28.09
CA GLY A 2 -35.14 -40.61 27.05
C GLY A 2 -33.77 -40.13 27.51
N TRP A 3 -32.91 -41.05 27.94
CA TRP A 3 -31.53 -40.74 28.26
C TRP A 3 -30.69 -40.82 26.98
N THR A 4 -30.00 -39.73 26.65
CA THR A 4 -28.98 -39.67 25.60
C THR A 4 -27.82 -40.59 25.98
N SER A 5 -27.85 -41.84 25.51
CA SER A 5 -26.71 -42.76 25.60
C SER A 5 -25.67 -42.36 24.55
N GLY A 6 -24.97 -41.25 24.79
CA GLY A 6 -23.82 -40.85 24.00
C GLY A 6 -22.62 -41.72 24.39
N THR A 7 -22.01 -42.39 23.41
CA THR A 7 -20.76 -43.16 23.56
C THR A 7 -19.51 -42.27 23.66
N ASP A 8 -19.69 -40.96 23.85
CA ASP A 8 -18.60 -40.02 24.06
C ASP A 8 -18.07 -40.17 25.49
N THR A 9 -16.92 -40.84 25.60
CA THR A 9 -16.19 -41.02 26.87
C THR A 9 -15.11 -39.96 27.05
N ALA A 10 -15.03 -38.97 26.16
CA ALA A 10 -14.09 -37.87 26.29
C ALA A 10 -14.49 -36.98 27.47
N HIS A 11 -13.76 -37.11 28.58
CA HIS A 11 -13.86 -36.15 29.67
C HIS A 11 -13.43 -34.77 29.17
N GLN A 12 -14.33 -33.80 29.28
CA GLN A 12 -13.99 -32.40 29.06
C GLN A 12 -13.06 -31.95 30.19
N VAL A 13 -11.80 -31.64 29.85
CA VAL A 13 -10.79 -31.15 30.78
C VAL A 13 -10.49 -29.69 30.44
N GLU A 14 -10.58 -28.81 31.44
CA GLU A 14 -10.23 -27.39 31.29
C GLU A 14 -8.79 -27.16 31.78
N LEU A 15 -7.96 -26.53 30.94
CA LEU A 15 -6.56 -26.24 31.22
C LEU A 15 -6.31 -24.74 31.11
N THR A 16 -5.77 -24.13 32.16
CA THR A 16 -5.40 -22.71 32.16
C THR A 16 -3.94 -22.55 31.76
N PHE A 17 -3.68 -21.72 30.74
CA PHE A 17 -2.34 -21.40 30.27
C PHE A 17 -2.03 -19.91 30.47
N PRO A 18 -0.74 -19.55 30.66
CA PRO A 18 -0.33 -18.15 30.82
C PRO A 18 -0.38 -17.35 29.50
N SER A 19 -0.39 -18.03 28.34
CA SER A 19 -0.49 -17.39 27.03
C SER A 19 -1.15 -18.32 26.01
N LEU A 20 -1.70 -17.73 24.94
CA LEU A 20 -2.25 -18.48 23.80
C LEU A 20 -1.18 -19.39 23.17
N ASP A 21 0.04 -18.88 23.01
CA ASP A 21 1.15 -19.62 22.40
C ASP A 21 1.56 -20.85 23.22
N ALA A 22 1.48 -20.78 24.56
CA ALA A 22 1.68 -21.92 25.43
C ALA A 22 0.59 -22.99 25.26
N ALA A 23 -0.67 -22.57 25.09
CA ALA A 23 -1.79 -23.47 24.83
C ALA A 23 -1.66 -24.16 23.46
N ILE A 24 -1.30 -23.40 22.41
CA ILE A 24 -1.07 -23.93 21.05
C ILE A 24 0.06 -24.95 21.07
N ARG A 25 1.21 -24.63 21.66
CA ARG A 25 2.34 -25.56 21.77
C ARG A 25 2.00 -26.84 22.52
N HIS A 26 1.11 -26.76 23.52
CA HIS A 26 0.65 -27.92 24.24
C HIS A 26 -0.25 -28.82 23.37
N ALA A 27 -1.20 -28.22 22.64
CA ALA A 27 -2.06 -28.94 21.70
C ALA A 27 -1.26 -29.59 20.56
N GLU A 28 -0.30 -28.87 19.98
CA GLU A 28 0.62 -29.38 18.95
C GLU A 28 1.45 -30.55 19.47
N ARG A 29 1.99 -30.46 20.70
CA ARG A 29 2.74 -31.55 21.33
C ARG A 29 1.91 -32.82 21.53
N LEU A 30 0.62 -32.67 21.82
CA LEU A 30 -0.31 -33.79 21.98
C LEU A 30 -0.89 -34.28 20.65
N GLY A 31 -0.67 -33.56 19.55
CA GLY A 31 -1.23 -33.89 18.24
C GLY A 31 -2.75 -33.73 18.16
N ILE A 32 -3.33 -32.87 19.00
CA ILE A 32 -4.78 -32.66 19.08
C ILE A 32 -5.16 -31.49 18.17
N ALA A 33 -6.25 -31.66 17.40
CA ALA A 33 -6.83 -30.57 16.62
C ALA A 33 -7.35 -29.47 17.55
N TYR A 34 -7.00 -28.22 17.28
CA TYR A 34 -7.38 -27.08 18.11
C TYR A 34 -8.04 -25.98 17.27
N GLU A 35 -8.93 -25.23 17.90
CA GLU A 35 -9.50 -24.00 17.36
C GLU A 35 -9.15 -22.85 18.29
N VAL A 36 -8.61 -21.76 17.74
CA VAL A 36 -8.25 -20.58 18.53
C VAL A 36 -9.40 -19.58 18.53
N HIS A 37 -10.05 -19.45 19.68
CA HIS A 37 -11.09 -18.43 19.89
C HIS A 37 -10.45 -17.19 20.52
N LEU A 38 -10.15 -16.18 19.69
CA LEU A 38 -9.72 -14.89 20.20
C LEU A 38 -10.94 -14.13 20.75
N PRO A 39 -10.77 -13.30 21.79
CA PRO A 39 -11.82 -12.38 22.19
C PRO A 39 -12.21 -11.50 21.00
N PRO A 40 -13.50 -11.13 20.87
CA PRO A 40 -14.04 -10.50 19.67
C PRO A 40 -13.28 -9.22 19.27
N GLY A 41 -12.82 -8.43 20.24
CA GLY A 41 -12.00 -7.23 19.98
C GLY A 41 -10.64 -7.52 19.34
N GLU A 42 -9.94 -8.58 19.77
CA GLU A 42 -8.64 -8.95 19.22
C GLU A 42 -8.75 -9.63 17.85
N ALA A 43 -9.78 -10.48 17.68
CA ALA A 43 -10.09 -11.11 16.39
C ALA A 43 -10.37 -10.06 15.32
N GLU A 44 -11.19 -9.05 15.64
CA GLU A 44 -11.48 -7.93 14.75
C GLU A 44 -10.25 -7.08 14.46
N ALA A 45 -9.48 -6.70 15.50
CA ALA A 45 -8.26 -5.92 15.33
C ALA A 45 -7.26 -6.63 14.39
N ARG A 46 -7.06 -7.93 14.57
CA ARG A 46 -6.18 -8.74 13.72
C ARG A 46 -6.70 -8.85 12.29
N ARG A 47 -8.02 -8.97 12.10
CA ARG A 47 -8.62 -8.94 10.75
C ARG A 47 -8.43 -7.59 10.08
N ARG A 48 -8.68 -6.48 10.79
CA ARG A 48 -8.49 -5.11 10.29
C ARG A 48 -7.04 -4.86 9.89
N ALA A 49 -6.08 -5.28 10.71
CA ALA A 49 -4.66 -5.18 10.39
C ALA A 49 -4.29 -5.93 9.10
N GLN A 50 -4.73 -7.18 8.97
CA GLN A 50 -4.52 -7.97 7.76
C GLN A 50 -5.17 -7.34 6.51
N THR A 51 -6.39 -6.80 6.64
CA THR A 51 -7.05 -6.12 5.52
C THR A 51 -6.33 -4.84 5.12
N ALA A 52 -5.84 -4.07 6.10
CA ALA A 52 -5.08 -2.85 5.84
C ALA A 52 -3.74 -3.17 5.15
N GLU A 53 -3.04 -4.22 5.58
CA GLU A 53 -1.82 -4.70 4.95
C GLU A 53 -2.06 -5.14 3.49
N ARG A 54 -3.11 -5.94 3.25
CA ARG A 54 -3.50 -6.34 1.88
C ARG A 54 -3.83 -5.13 1.00
N GLN A 55 -4.56 -4.16 1.53
CA GLN A 55 -4.89 -2.92 0.81
C GLN A 55 -3.62 -2.12 0.47
N ARG A 56 -2.68 -1.99 1.39
CA ARG A 56 -1.38 -1.33 1.16
C ARG A 56 -0.58 -2.02 0.06
N HIS A 57 -0.50 -3.36 0.08
CA HIS A 57 0.18 -4.11 -0.97
C HIS A 57 -0.49 -3.97 -2.34
N ALA A 58 -1.82 -4.01 -2.39
CA ALA A 58 -2.57 -3.81 -3.62
C ALA A 58 -2.38 -2.39 -4.18
N HIS A 59 -2.39 -1.38 -3.31
CA HIS A 59 -2.12 0.02 -3.66
C HIS A 59 -0.70 0.17 -4.22
N ALA A 60 0.32 -0.33 -3.51
CA ALA A 60 1.71 -0.28 -3.96
C ALA A 60 1.92 -0.99 -5.31
N ALA A 61 1.25 -2.13 -5.54
CA ALA A 61 1.30 -2.84 -6.81
C ALA A 61 0.66 -2.04 -7.97
N ARG A 62 -0.46 -1.36 -7.71
CA ARG A 62 -1.14 -0.50 -8.70
C ARG A 62 -0.29 0.73 -9.03
N LEU A 63 0.28 1.37 -8.01
CA LEU A 63 1.20 2.51 -8.16
C LEU A 63 2.44 2.12 -8.97
N ARG A 64 3.05 0.95 -8.71
CA ARG A 64 4.18 0.44 -9.50
C ARG A 64 3.84 0.28 -10.98
N ARG A 65 2.74 -0.40 -11.29
CA ARG A 65 2.27 -0.59 -12.67
C ARG A 65 1.98 0.74 -13.37
N PHE A 66 1.36 1.68 -12.65
CA PHE A 66 1.12 3.02 -13.16
C PHE A 66 2.44 3.76 -13.43
N SER A 67 3.39 3.72 -12.49
CA SER A 67 4.68 4.38 -12.61
C SER A 67 5.48 3.88 -13.82
N ASP A 68 5.56 2.56 -14.01
CA ASP A 68 6.27 1.95 -15.15
C ASP A 68 5.66 2.42 -16.49
N ARG A 69 4.32 2.40 -16.59
CA ARG A 69 3.61 2.85 -17.79
C ARG A 69 3.77 4.35 -18.06
N THR A 70 3.75 5.17 -17.01
CA THR A 70 3.94 6.62 -17.12
C THR A 70 5.35 6.95 -17.56
N LEU A 71 6.36 6.33 -16.95
CA LEU A 71 7.76 6.53 -17.34
C LEU A 71 8.01 6.12 -18.80
N ASP A 72 7.42 5.01 -19.26
CA ASP A 72 7.53 4.59 -20.66
C ASP A 72 6.94 5.60 -21.63
N ARG A 73 5.75 6.10 -21.33
CA ARG A 73 5.08 7.13 -22.14
C ARG A 73 5.89 8.43 -22.18
N LEU A 74 6.59 8.77 -21.10
CA LEU A 74 7.42 9.96 -21.01
C LEU A 74 8.83 9.77 -21.61
N GLY A 75 9.21 8.56 -22.03
CA GLY A 75 10.57 8.26 -22.48
C GLY A 75 11.61 8.23 -21.35
N LEU A 76 11.16 8.07 -20.10
CA LEU A 76 11.97 8.04 -18.87
C LEU A 76 12.21 6.61 -18.36
N GLY A 77 12.10 5.62 -19.24
CA GLY A 77 12.20 4.20 -18.89
C GLY A 77 13.52 3.82 -18.21
N GLN A 78 14.62 4.55 -18.47
CA GLN A 78 15.90 4.32 -17.80
C GLN A 78 15.87 4.60 -16.29
N HIS A 79 14.88 5.33 -15.78
CA HIS A 79 14.77 5.69 -14.36
C HIS A 79 13.82 4.77 -13.58
N ARG A 80 13.25 3.73 -14.20
CA ARG A 80 12.26 2.83 -13.56
C ARG A 80 12.73 2.28 -12.21
N ASP A 81 13.97 1.81 -12.11
CA ASP A 81 14.49 1.25 -10.85
C ASP A 81 14.63 2.33 -9.77
N ALA A 82 15.09 3.54 -10.13
CA ALA A 82 15.17 4.65 -9.19
C ALA A 82 13.79 5.10 -8.68
N TYR A 83 12.77 5.09 -9.54
CA TYR A 83 11.39 5.35 -9.11
C TYR A 83 10.83 4.22 -8.24
N ARG A 84 11.16 2.96 -8.55
CA ARG A 84 10.75 1.81 -7.75
C ARG A 84 11.29 1.89 -6.32
N ASP A 85 12.54 2.32 -6.17
CA ASP A 85 13.18 2.51 -4.87
C ASP A 85 12.61 3.73 -4.15
N ALA A 86 12.43 4.85 -4.85
CA ALA A 86 11.81 6.05 -4.33
C ALA A 86 10.38 5.80 -3.78
N LEU A 87 9.58 4.99 -4.48
CA LEU A 87 8.21 4.64 -4.08
C LEU A 87 8.13 3.55 -3.02
N ALA A 88 9.23 2.85 -2.74
CA ALA A 88 9.30 1.93 -1.61
C ALA A 88 9.46 2.68 -0.27
N SER A 89 9.97 3.91 -0.31
CA SER A 89 10.08 4.79 0.85
C SER A 89 8.72 5.45 1.15
N PRO A 90 8.33 5.60 2.42
CA PRO A 90 7.14 6.38 2.77
C PRO A 90 7.28 7.81 2.23
N ALA A 91 6.35 8.21 1.37
CA ALA A 91 6.30 9.56 0.82
C ALA A 91 5.84 10.56 1.89
N ASP A 92 6.37 11.77 1.82
CA ASP A 92 5.94 12.90 2.65
C ASP A 92 4.63 13.45 2.09
N SER A 93 3.50 12.97 2.62
CA SER A 93 2.16 13.33 2.13
C SER A 93 1.81 14.81 2.32
N ASP A 94 2.53 15.53 3.16
CA ASP A 94 2.31 16.94 3.46
C ASP A 94 2.46 17.86 2.23
N ARG A 95 3.16 17.40 1.18
CA ARG A 95 3.38 18.17 -0.06
C ARG A 95 2.56 17.71 -1.27
N GLU A 96 1.63 16.77 -1.11
CA GLU A 96 0.76 16.33 -2.22
C GLU A 96 -0.16 17.46 -2.74
N GLY A 97 -0.38 18.51 -1.94
CA GLY A 97 -1.13 19.71 -2.34
C GLY A 97 -0.30 20.83 -3.00
N ALA A 98 1.02 20.69 -3.06
CA ALA A 98 1.91 21.69 -3.65
C ALA A 98 1.84 21.71 -5.18
N ALA A 99 2.32 22.79 -5.81
CA ALA A 99 2.38 22.84 -7.27
C ALA A 99 3.43 21.82 -7.77
N PRO A 100 3.12 20.98 -8.80
CA PRO A 100 4.07 19.96 -9.26
C PRO A 100 5.43 20.51 -9.66
N MET A 101 5.45 21.68 -10.30
CA MET A 101 6.69 22.34 -10.73
C MET A 101 7.51 22.90 -9.55
N GLU A 102 6.86 23.27 -8.45
CA GLU A 102 7.55 23.70 -7.23
C GLU A 102 8.30 22.54 -6.60
N VAL A 103 7.64 21.38 -6.48
CA VAL A 103 8.26 20.14 -5.97
C VAL A 103 9.44 19.71 -6.86
N ALA A 104 9.31 19.82 -8.19
CA ALA A 104 10.41 19.50 -9.11
C ALA A 104 11.63 20.42 -8.94
N ARG A 105 11.41 21.70 -8.62
CA ARG A 105 12.49 22.70 -8.48
C ARG A 105 13.07 22.80 -7.08
N ASP A 106 12.40 22.25 -6.08
CA ASP A 106 12.83 22.30 -4.70
C ASP A 106 14.15 21.53 -4.51
N THR A 107 15.27 22.26 -4.39
CA THR A 107 16.59 21.63 -4.18
C THR A 107 16.83 21.27 -2.71
N SER A 108 15.95 21.66 -1.79
CA SER A 108 16.02 21.26 -0.39
C SER A 108 15.61 19.81 -0.18
N LEU A 109 14.85 19.24 -1.13
CA LEU A 109 14.39 17.87 -1.09
C LEU A 109 15.35 16.91 -1.82
N PRO A 110 15.64 15.73 -1.22
CA PRO A 110 16.32 14.66 -1.92
C PRO A 110 15.59 14.30 -3.22
N LEU A 111 16.35 13.91 -4.25
CA LEU A 111 15.79 13.57 -5.56
C LEU A 111 14.73 12.46 -5.48
N ASP A 112 14.98 11.41 -4.70
CA ASP A 112 14.05 10.29 -4.57
C ASP A 112 12.74 10.69 -3.89
N VAL A 113 12.80 11.65 -2.96
CA VAL A 113 11.60 12.24 -2.34
C VAL A 113 10.80 13.04 -3.37
N ARG A 114 11.45 13.83 -4.22
CA ARG A 114 10.75 14.56 -5.29
C ARG A 114 10.09 13.62 -6.30
N ARG A 115 10.79 12.54 -6.67
CA ARG A 115 10.25 11.49 -7.55
C ARG A 115 9.02 10.83 -6.96
N SER A 116 9.08 10.44 -5.68
CA SER A 116 7.97 9.78 -5.01
C SER A 116 6.77 10.72 -4.88
N ILE A 117 6.96 11.98 -4.47
CA ILE A 117 5.88 12.96 -4.36
C ILE A 117 5.22 13.20 -5.72
N LEU A 118 5.99 13.48 -6.78
CA LEU A 118 5.43 13.72 -8.12
C LEU A 118 4.69 12.51 -8.67
N MET A 119 5.23 11.31 -8.50
CA MET A 119 4.56 10.10 -9.00
C MET A 119 3.29 9.77 -8.21
N ASN A 120 3.26 10.02 -6.89
CA ASN A 120 2.04 9.90 -6.10
C ASN A 120 0.98 10.94 -6.51
N MET A 121 1.38 12.19 -6.79
CA MET A 121 0.47 13.20 -7.36
C MET A 121 -0.14 12.73 -8.69
N ALA A 122 0.69 12.26 -9.63
CA ALA A 122 0.21 11.73 -10.92
C ALA A 122 -0.77 10.56 -10.73
N PHE A 123 -0.47 9.67 -9.79
CA PHE A 123 -1.31 8.51 -9.52
C PHE A 123 -2.64 8.89 -8.86
N ASN A 124 -2.64 9.83 -7.92
CA ASN A 124 -3.85 10.34 -7.29
C ASN A 124 -4.79 11.01 -8.31
N GLU A 125 -4.24 11.84 -9.20
CA GLU A 125 -5.02 12.46 -10.29
C GLU A 125 -5.58 11.40 -11.25
N TYR A 126 -4.78 10.38 -11.61
CA TYR A 126 -5.25 9.25 -12.41
C TYR A 126 -6.41 8.50 -11.73
N LEU A 127 -6.31 8.22 -10.43
CA LEU A 127 -7.38 7.55 -9.69
C LEU A 127 -8.66 8.40 -9.64
N GLN A 128 -8.53 9.71 -9.50
CA GLN A 128 -9.67 10.63 -9.54
C GLN A 128 -10.34 10.63 -10.91
N ASP A 129 -9.57 10.69 -11.99
CA ASP A 129 -10.10 10.66 -13.37
C ASP A 129 -10.82 9.34 -13.69
N GLN A 130 -10.28 8.20 -13.22
CA GLN A 130 -10.96 6.90 -13.32
C GLN A 130 -12.29 6.87 -12.54
N ALA A 131 -12.32 7.45 -11.34
CA ALA A 131 -13.54 7.50 -10.53
C ALA A 131 -14.61 8.38 -11.16
N THR A 132 -14.23 9.51 -11.78
CA THR A 132 -15.15 10.40 -12.51
C THR A 132 -15.69 9.75 -13.78
N SER A 133 -14.88 8.94 -14.48
CA SER A 133 -15.31 8.23 -15.68
C SER A 133 -16.33 7.12 -15.41
N GLU A 134 -16.36 6.52 -14.21
CA GLU A 134 -17.28 5.44 -13.83
C GLU A 134 -18.64 5.92 -13.27
N GLY A 135 -18.78 7.21 -12.92
CA GLY A 135 -19.98 7.76 -12.30
C GLY A 135 -20.32 9.16 -12.78
N MET A 136 -21.00 9.26 -13.93
CA MET A 136 -21.48 10.50 -14.58
C MET A 136 -20.38 11.49 -15.04
N PRO A 137 -20.36 11.88 -16.32
CA PRO A 137 -19.37 12.81 -16.85
C PRO A 137 -19.70 14.24 -16.40
N GLU A 138 -19.31 14.63 -15.19
CA GLU A 138 -19.20 16.05 -14.83
C GLU A 138 -17.91 16.63 -15.42
N HIS A 139 -17.94 16.83 -16.74
CA HIS A 139 -17.59 18.09 -17.38
C HIS A 139 -16.47 18.95 -16.72
N HIS A 140 -15.28 18.97 -17.36
CA HIS A 140 -14.28 20.06 -17.39
C HIS A 140 -13.31 20.28 -16.20
N ARG A 141 -12.94 19.25 -15.42
CA ARG A 141 -11.70 19.39 -14.64
C ARG A 141 -10.51 19.18 -15.57
N GLN A 142 -9.68 20.21 -15.78
CA GLN A 142 -8.38 20.03 -16.42
C GLN A 142 -7.56 19.09 -15.53
N SER A 143 -7.37 17.85 -15.97
CA SER A 143 -6.52 16.89 -15.28
C SER A 143 -5.15 17.53 -15.03
N ARG A 144 -4.71 17.58 -13.77
CA ARG A 144 -3.38 18.14 -13.45
C ARG A 144 -2.24 17.21 -13.87
N LEU A 145 -2.58 16.05 -14.44
CA LEU A 145 -1.63 15.05 -14.91
C LEU A 145 -0.59 15.63 -15.88
N ASP A 146 -0.99 16.46 -16.84
CA ASP A 146 -0.06 17.10 -17.79
C ASP A 146 0.97 18.00 -17.08
N GLN A 147 0.57 18.67 -16.01
CA GLN A 147 1.47 19.51 -15.21
C GLN A 147 2.48 18.66 -14.44
N VAL A 148 2.03 17.53 -13.89
CA VAL A 148 2.90 16.58 -13.18
C VAL A 148 3.86 15.89 -14.15
N GLU A 149 3.41 15.50 -15.35
CA GLU A 149 4.25 14.93 -16.40
C GLU A 149 5.34 15.92 -16.87
N THR A 150 4.97 17.19 -17.03
CA THR A 150 5.93 18.26 -17.35
C THR A 150 6.96 18.43 -16.24
N ALA A 151 6.54 18.39 -14.98
CA ALA A 151 7.41 18.48 -13.81
C ALA A 151 8.37 17.27 -13.70
N LEU A 152 7.89 16.06 -13.98
CA LEU A 152 8.71 14.84 -14.01
C LEU A 152 9.81 14.94 -15.09
N ARG A 153 9.46 15.40 -16.30
CA ARG A 153 10.46 15.62 -17.36
C ARG A 153 11.49 16.69 -17.00
N ALA A 154 11.04 17.79 -16.40
CA ALA A 154 11.93 18.86 -15.95
C ALA A 154 12.89 18.39 -14.85
N LEU A 155 12.40 17.57 -13.91
CA LEU A 155 13.20 17.00 -12.81
C LEU A 155 14.33 16.12 -13.35
N GLU A 156 14.01 15.18 -14.26
CA GLU A 156 15.03 14.28 -14.82
C GLU A 156 15.97 15.00 -15.80
N GLY A 157 15.46 15.93 -16.61
CA GLY A 157 16.31 16.74 -17.50
C GLY A 157 17.33 17.59 -16.74
N ALA A 158 16.96 18.16 -15.58
CA ALA A 158 17.89 18.89 -14.73
C ALA A 158 18.98 17.98 -14.11
N ARG A 159 18.63 16.72 -13.81
CA ARG A 159 19.57 15.72 -13.30
C ARG A 159 20.60 15.33 -14.35
N ASP A 160 20.15 15.04 -15.56
CA ASP A 160 21.04 14.64 -16.67
C ASP A 160 22.05 15.76 -16.98
N GLN A 161 21.64 17.02 -16.87
CA GLN A 161 22.54 18.17 -16.99
C GLN A 161 23.54 18.28 -15.83
N GLN A 162 23.14 17.94 -14.60
CA GLN A 162 24.03 17.94 -13.43
C GLN A 162 25.05 16.79 -13.43
N GLN A 163 24.83 15.70 -14.19
CA GLN A 163 25.80 14.60 -14.29
C GLN A 163 26.86 14.79 -15.38
N VAL A 164 26.68 15.75 -16.30
CA VAL A 164 27.57 15.99 -17.44
C VAL A 164 28.52 17.18 -17.21
N ALA A 165 28.30 17.97 -16.16
CA ALA A 165 29.16 19.08 -15.73
C ALA A 165 30.17 18.65 -14.66
#